data_AF-A0AA42WHA9-F1
#
_entry.id   AF-A0AA42WHA9-F1
#
_cell.length_a   1.000
_cell.length_b   1.000
_cell.length_c   1.000
_cell.angle_alpha   90.00
_cell.angle_beta   90.00
_cell.angle_gamma   90.00
#
_symmetry.space_group_name_H-M   'P 1'
#
loop_
_entity.id
_entity.type
_entity.pdbx_description
1 polymer ?
#
loop_
_entity_poly.entity_id
_entity_poly.type
_entity_poly.pdbx_seq_one_letter_code
_entity_poly.pdbx_strand_id
1 'polypeptide(L)'
;MRSPRARPGWLRIALFAGLAVLVSAVVIGLRNASEREQEKVAAAEIRKVADTLQLMVTSPEGVPDALPVIDPTPKATGFYGELERIIKTVAGERLAQHKAYLQDLNDIGMPRLLDAHRLARDTGLVESRMILEQAERLVPKYQQQSLQVLKDMPAMIRSLAIREPEKQKMLTGLDASLARRSASLAQVWTLETRILQEFGQMITLLDDNRQHWYADHDELLFDRDDDLNRFRQHMAAIGKMSAEQEQLGKQQLASILSALP
;
A
#
# COMPACT_ATOMS: atom_id res chain seq x y z
N MET A 1 1.08 -9.83 33.97
CA MET A 1 -0.06 -10.24 33.10
C MET A 1 0.37 -10.29 31.64
N ARG A 2 -0.26 -11.13 30.79
CA ARG A 2 0.18 -11.37 29.40
C ARG A 2 -0.32 -10.29 28.43
N SER A 3 0.58 -9.77 27.59
CA SER A 3 0.16 -9.17 26.32
C SER A 3 -0.34 -10.29 25.39
N PRO A 4 -1.40 -10.11 24.59
CA PRO A 4 -1.65 -11.03 23.48
C PRO A 4 -0.37 -11.14 22.63
N ARG A 5 -0.05 -12.32 22.07
CA ARG A 5 1.05 -12.50 21.11
C ARG A 5 1.06 -11.31 20.17
N ALA A 6 2.04 -10.43 20.32
CA ALA A 6 2.23 -9.29 19.46
C ALA A 6 2.79 -9.82 18.15
N ARG A 7 1.94 -10.48 17.35
CA ARG A 7 2.03 -10.34 15.91
C ARG A 7 1.23 -9.07 15.64
N PRO A 8 1.85 -7.87 15.70
CA PRO A 8 1.15 -6.69 15.22
C PRO A 8 0.63 -7.06 13.83
N GLY A 9 -0.59 -6.71 13.44
CA GLY A 9 -0.96 -6.89 12.04
C GLY A 9 0.01 -6.03 11.22
N TRP A 10 0.98 -6.65 10.57
CA TRP A 10 2.09 -5.91 9.93
C TRP A 10 1.51 -4.97 8.88
N LEU A 11 2.07 -3.76 8.80
CA LEU A 11 1.74 -2.67 7.88
C LEU A 11 1.15 -3.13 6.54
N ARG A 12 -0.19 -3.06 6.42
CA ARG A 12 -0.94 -3.42 5.21
C ARG A 12 -1.05 -2.22 4.28
N ILE A 13 0.07 -1.76 3.73
CA ILE A 13 0.07 -0.56 2.88
C ILE A 13 -0.23 -0.94 1.45
N ALA A 14 -1.46 -0.69 1.00
CA ALA A 14 -1.84 -0.99 -0.36
C ALA A 14 -1.86 0.29 -1.23
N LEU A 15 -0.91 0.40 -2.16
CA LEU A 15 -0.68 1.59 -3.00
C LEU A 15 -1.42 1.50 -4.35
N PHE A 16 -2.72 1.82 -4.42
CA PHE A 16 -3.49 1.70 -5.69
C PHE A 16 -3.92 2.99 -6.37
N ALA A 17 -3.62 4.17 -5.81
CA ALA A 17 -4.22 5.43 -6.26
C ALA A 17 -4.02 5.74 -7.76
N GLY A 18 -2.95 5.23 -8.39
CA GLY A 18 -2.66 5.44 -9.82
C GLY A 18 -3.54 4.64 -10.79
N LEU A 19 -3.95 3.42 -10.46
CA LEU A 19 -4.62 2.54 -11.44
C LEU A 19 -6.06 2.97 -11.73
N ALA A 20 -6.74 3.50 -10.72
CA ALA A 20 -8.14 3.89 -10.81
C ALA A 20 -8.41 5.08 -11.74
N VAL A 21 -7.38 5.87 -12.05
CA VAL A 21 -7.49 6.98 -12.99
C VAL A 21 -7.55 6.50 -14.44
N LEU A 22 -6.72 5.52 -14.81
CA LEU A 22 -6.69 4.99 -16.17
C LEU A 22 -7.99 4.27 -16.54
N VAL A 23 -8.60 3.54 -15.61
CA VAL A 23 -9.81 2.75 -15.88
C VAL A 23 -11.05 3.64 -16.00
N SER A 24 -11.12 4.74 -15.25
CA SER A 24 -12.22 5.72 -15.36
C SER A 24 -12.29 6.38 -16.74
N ALA A 25 -11.14 6.54 -17.39
CA ALA A 25 -11.04 7.10 -18.73
C ALA A 25 -11.50 6.14 -19.85
N VAL A 26 -11.47 4.83 -19.60
CA VAL A 26 -11.85 3.78 -20.57
C VAL A 26 -13.36 3.80 -20.85
N VAL A 27 -14.20 3.99 -19.82
CA VAL A 27 -15.67 3.94 -19.93
C VAL A 27 -16.24 4.96 -20.91
N ILE A 28 -15.57 6.10 -21.10
CA ILE A 28 -16.05 7.20 -21.96
C ILE A 28 -15.66 7.00 -23.45
N GLY A 29 -14.83 6.00 -23.76
CA GLY A 29 -14.40 5.64 -25.11
C GLY A 29 -15.21 4.54 -25.81
N LEU A 30 -15.98 3.75 -25.05
CA LEU A 30 -16.55 2.44 -25.46
C LEU A 30 -17.82 2.52 -26.33
N ARG A 31 -17.79 3.22 -27.46
CA ARG A 31 -18.93 3.24 -28.42
C ARG A 31 -18.58 2.81 -29.85
N ASN A 32 -17.60 1.93 -30.03
CA ASN A 32 -17.34 1.30 -31.34
C ASN A 32 -17.61 -0.21 -31.29
N ALA A 33 -18.66 -0.64 -32.01
CA ALA A 33 -19.14 -2.03 -32.02
C ALA A 33 -18.20 -3.04 -32.70
N SER A 34 -17.16 -2.59 -33.42
CA SER A 34 -16.27 -3.43 -34.23
C SER A 34 -15.15 -4.13 -33.46
N GLU A 35 -14.95 -3.82 -32.17
CA GLU A 35 -13.79 -4.31 -31.40
C GLU A 35 -14.17 -5.02 -30.08
N ARG A 36 -15.42 -5.48 -29.96
CA ARG A 36 -15.94 -6.14 -28.74
C ARG A 36 -15.10 -7.34 -28.27
N GLU A 37 -14.44 -8.05 -29.18
CA GLU A 37 -13.56 -9.17 -28.80
C GLU A 37 -12.26 -8.67 -28.14
N GLN A 38 -11.65 -7.60 -28.65
CA GLN A 38 -10.44 -7.02 -28.05
C GLN A 38 -10.76 -6.33 -26.72
N GLU A 39 -11.94 -5.74 -26.59
CA GLU A 39 -12.48 -5.21 -25.33
C GLU A 39 -12.56 -6.29 -24.25
N LYS A 40 -13.13 -7.47 -24.56
CA LYS A 40 -13.21 -8.60 -23.62
C LYS A 40 -11.82 -9.09 -23.22
N VAL A 41 -10.89 -9.21 -24.17
CA VAL A 41 -9.51 -9.63 -23.88
C VAL A 41 -8.83 -8.65 -22.93
N ALA A 42 -8.89 -7.35 -23.22
CA ALA A 42 -8.32 -6.34 -22.34
C ALA A 42 -9.00 -6.31 -20.97
N ALA A 43 -10.33 -6.39 -20.90
CA ALA A 43 -11.06 -6.42 -19.64
C ALA A 43 -10.68 -7.64 -18.77
N ALA A 44 -10.51 -8.82 -19.38
CA ALA A 44 -10.05 -10.01 -18.68
C ALA A 44 -8.63 -9.85 -18.12
N GLU A 45 -7.70 -9.27 -18.90
CA GLU A 45 -6.34 -9.01 -18.46
C GLU A 45 -6.27 -7.93 -17.37
N ILE A 46 -7.08 -6.87 -17.47
CA ILE A 46 -7.18 -5.84 -16.42
C ILE A 46 -7.77 -6.43 -15.14
N ARG A 47 -8.72 -7.37 -15.23
CA ARG A 47 -9.25 -8.07 -14.05
C ARG A 47 -8.16 -8.90 -13.36
N LYS A 48 -7.31 -9.61 -14.10
CA LYS A 48 -6.14 -10.32 -13.52
C LYS A 48 -5.17 -9.38 -12.81
N VAL A 49 -4.96 -8.18 -13.38
CA VAL A 49 -4.16 -7.13 -12.74
C VAL A 49 -4.83 -6.69 -11.43
N ALA A 50 -6.14 -6.45 -11.43
CA ALA A 50 -6.88 -6.09 -10.22
C ALA A 50 -6.82 -7.20 -9.15
N ASP A 51 -6.91 -8.47 -9.54
CA ASP A 51 -6.77 -9.62 -8.62
C ASP A 51 -5.35 -9.67 -8.02
N THR A 52 -4.32 -9.44 -8.84
CA THR A 52 -2.92 -9.34 -8.38
C THR A 52 -2.73 -8.21 -7.38
N LEU A 53 -3.32 -7.04 -7.68
CA LEU A 53 -3.29 -5.89 -6.80
C LEU A 53 -4.08 -6.14 -5.51
N GLN A 54 -5.19 -6.88 -5.57
CA GLN A 54 -5.95 -7.27 -4.38
C GLN A 54 -5.08 -8.06 -3.39
N LEU A 55 -4.13 -8.87 -3.87
CA LEU A 55 -3.18 -9.56 -3.00
C LEU A 55 -2.30 -8.60 -2.19
N MET A 56 -2.08 -7.34 -2.62
CA MET A 56 -1.40 -6.35 -1.78
C MET A 56 -2.26 -5.89 -0.59
N VAL A 57 -3.59 -6.05 -0.67
CA VAL A 57 -4.53 -5.75 0.43
C VAL A 57 -4.73 -6.96 1.33
N THR A 58 -4.86 -8.15 0.72
CA THR A 58 -5.36 -9.35 1.39
C THR A 58 -4.29 -10.38 1.69
N SER A 59 -3.07 -10.26 1.16
CA SER A 59 -2.02 -11.23 1.45
C SER A 59 -1.68 -11.21 2.94
N PRO A 60 -1.48 -12.39 3.55
CA PRO A 60 -0.87 -12.46 4.85
C PRO A 60 0.55 -11.91 4.74
N GLU A 61 0.77 -10.78 5.41
CA GLU A 61 1.96 -10.51 6.21
C GLU A 61 3.33 -10.72 5.50
N GLY A 62 3.88 -9.62 4.95
CA GLY A 62 5.33 -9.33 4.95
C GLY A 62 6.26 -10.16 4.07
N VAL A 63 5.78 -10.87 3.05
CA VAL A 63 6.66 -11.59 2.10
C VAL A 63 6.63 -10.89 0.73
N PRO A 64 7.65 -10.06 0.40
CA PRO A 64 7.74 -9.35 -0.88
C PRO A 64 7.65 -10.27 -2.10
N ASP A 65 8.14 -11.50 -1.97
CA ASP A 65 8.22 -12.49 -3.04
C ASP A 65 6.91 -13.25 -3.32
N ALA A 66 5.89 -13.11 -2.47
CA ALA A 66 4.62 -13.82 -2.65
C ALA A 66 3.73 -13.20 -3.75
N LEU A 67 4.00 -11.97 -4.19
CA LEU A 67 3.17 -11.28 -5.17
C LEU A 67 3.67 -11.55 -6.61
N PRO A 68 2.78 -11.93 -7.54
CA PRO A 68 3.18 -12.25 -8.92
C PRO A 68 3.60 -11.00 -9.68
N VAL A 69 4.59 -11.12 -10.59
CA VAL A 69 5.02 -10.01 -11.45
C VAL A 69 3.95 -9.74 -12.51
N ILE A 70 3.67 -8.47 -12.79
CA ILE A 70 2.76 -8.06 -13.86
C ILE A 70 3.57 -7.86 -15.13
N ASP A 71 3.35 -8.74 -16.13
CA ASP A 71 3.92 -8.59 -17.47
C ASP A 71 3.24 -7.40 -18.18
N PRO A 72 3.99 -6.36 -18.62
CA PRO A 72 3.42 -5.20 -19.31
C PRO A 72 2.96 -5.51 -20.74
N THR A 73 3.27 -6.69 -21.29
CA THR A 73 2.92 -7.06 -22.66
C THR A 73 1.40 -7.21 -22.80
N PRO A 74 0.76 -6.44 -23.71
CA PRO A 74 -0.68 -6.55 -23.91
C PRO A 74 -1.05 -7.83 -24.66
N LYS A 75 -2.21 -8.41 -24.35
CA LYS A 75 -2.83 -9.51 -25.09
C LYS A 75 -3.86 -9.01 -26.11
N ALA A 76 -4.51 -7.90 -25.82
CA ALA A 76 -5.36 -7.20 -26.77
C ALA A 76 -4.52 -6.45 -27.81
N THR A 77 -5.14 -6.14 -28.94
CA THR A 77 -4.55 -5.36 -30.04
C THR A 77 -5.27 -4.02 -30.22
N GLY A 78 -4.68 -3.12 -31.01
CA GLY A 78 -5.29 -1.82 -31.31
C GLY A 78 -5.45 -0.94 -30.07
N PHE A 79 -6.55 -0.18 -30.02
CA PHE A 79 -6.85 0.72 -28.90
C PHE A 79 -6.83 0.01 -27.54
N TYR A 80 -7.47 -1.15 -27.45
CA TYR A 80 -7.53 -1.94 -26.22
C TYR A 80 -6.18 -2.52 -25.80
N GLY A 81 -5.30 -2.84 -26.76
CA GLY A 81 -3.93 -3.26 -26.46
C GLY A 81 -3.08 -2.14 -25.86
N GLU A 82 -3.22 -0.91 -26.37
CA GLU A 82 -2.54 0.26 -25.80
C GLU A 82 -3.04 0.57 -24.37
N LEU A 83 -4.36 0.46 -24.15
CA LEU A 83 -4.96 0.61 -22.81
C LEU A 83 -4.51 -0.45 -21.83
N GLU A 84 -4.50 -1.71 -22.24
CA GLU A 84 -4.04 -2.83 -21.41
C GLU A 84 -2.57 -2.62 -21.03
N ARG A 85 -1.72 -2.22 -21.99
CA ARG A 85 -0.29 -1.98 -21.77
C ARG A 85 -0.05 -0.88 -20.72
N ILE A 86 -0.74 0.26 -20.82
CA ILE A 86 -0.56 1.36 -19.86
C ILE A 86 -1.05 0.98 -18.47
N ILE A 87 -2.17 0.27 -18.37
CA ILE A 87 -2.69 -0.21 -17.08
C ILE A 87 -1.71 -1.20 -16.45
N LYS A 88 -1.22 -2.19 -17.22
CA LYS A 88 -0.24 -3.17 -16.74
C LYS A 88 1.08 -2.51 -16.34
N THR A 89 1.56 -1.54 -17.11
CA THR A 89 2.77 -0.76 -16.78
C THR A 89 2.64 -0.05 -15.45
N VAL A 90 1.55 0.73 -15.27
CA VAL A 90 1.31 1.45 -14.00
C VAL A 90 1.12 0.47 -12.84
N ALA A 91 0.37 -0.63 -13.04
CA ALA A 91 0.18 -1.64 -12.02
C ALA A 91 1.51 -2.29 -11.58
N GLY A 92 2.35 -2.65 -12.56
CA GLY A 92 3.65 -3.25 -12.32
C GLY A 92 4.56 -2.31 -11.53
N GLU A 93 4.58 -1.02 -11.87
CA GLU A 93 5.34 -0.02 -11.11
C GLU A 93 4.82 0.13 -9.67
N ARG A 94 3.50 0.15 -9.45
CA ARG A 94 2.90 0.19 -8.10
C ARG A 94 3.26 -1.03 -7.28
N LEU A 95 3.20 -2.20 -7.89
CA LEU A 95 3.55 -3.45 -7.25
C LEU A 95 5.03 -3.48 -6.87
N ALA A 96 5.91 -3.04 -7.77
CA ALA A 96 7.34 -2.95 -7.52
C ALA A 96 7.67 -1.97 -6.38
N GLN A 97 7.04 -0.79 -6.37
CA GLN A 97 7.18 0.19 -5.28
C GLN A 97 6.74 -0.38 -3.94
N HIS A 98 5.60 -1.08 -3.89
CA HIS A 98 5.11 -1.73 -2.69
C HIS A 98 6.07 -2.82 -2.18
N LYS A 99 6.54 -3.70 -3.07
CA LYS A 99 7.52 -4.74 -2.74
C LYS A 99 8.81 -4.13 -2.18
N ALA A 100 9.34 -3.11 -2.84
CA ALA A 100 10.56 -2.43 -2.41
C ALA A 100 10.37 -1.78 -1.03
N TYR A 101 9.21 -1.18 -0.76
CA TYR A 101 8.92 -0.61 0.54
C TYR A 101 8.88 -1.67 1.65
N LEU A 102 8.21 -2.80 1.42
CA LEU A 102 8.18 -3.91 2.37
C LEU A 102 9.58 -4.51 2.59
N GLN A 103 10.39 -4.58 1.54
CA GLN A 103 11.77 -5.03 1.64
C GLN A 103 12.61 -4.06 2.47
N ASP A 104 12.55 -2.75 2.18
CA ASP A 104 13.28 -1.73 2.96
C ASP A 104 12.87 -1.78 4.45
N LEU A 105 11.57 -1.95 4.76
CA LEU A 105 11.09 -2.14 6.14
C LEU A 105 11.65 -3.42 6.80
N ASN A 106 11.70 -4.52 6.04
CA ASN A 106 12.24 -5.78 6.52
C ASN A 106 13.74 -5.66 6.84
N ASP A 107 14.50 -5.03 5.95
CA ASP A 107 15.95 -4.87 6.06
C ASP A 107 16.36 -4.02 7.26
N ILE A 108 15.58 -2.98 7.59
CA ILE A 108 15.78 -2.19 8.80
C ILE A 108 15.27 -2.90 10.07
N GLY A 109 14.70 -4.10 9.98
CA GLY A 109 14.28 -4.89 11.14
C GLY A 109 12.90 -4.54 11.72
N MET A 110 12.08 -3.77 11.00
CA MET A 110 10.73 -3.38 11.44
C MET A 110 9.85 -4.57 11.85
N PRO A 111 9.85 -5.74 11.15
CA PRO A 111 9.04 -6.89 11.55
C PRO A 111 9.35 -7.43 12.96
N ARG A 112 10.57 -7.20 13.44
CA ARG A 112 11.01 -7.63 14.76
C ARG A 112 10.83 -6.54 15.82
N LEU A 113 10.29 -5.35 15.47
CA LEU A 113 10.22 -4.18 16.36
C LEU A 113 9.62 -4.49 17.73
N LEU A 114 8.64 -5.38 17.82
CA LEU A 114 8.01 -5.76 19.09
C LEU A 114 8.34 -7.19 19.53
N ASP A 115 9.41 -7.77 18.99
CA ASP A 115 9.94 -9.06 19.44
C ASP A 115 10.40 -8.95 20.90
N ALA A 116 9.74 -9.71 21.79
CA ALA A 116 9.96 -9.64 23.22
C ALA A 116 11.41 -9.98 23.60
N HIS A 117 11.98 -11.03 23.02
CA HIS A 117 13.35 -11.46 23.29
C HIS A 117 14.37 -10.42 22.82
N ARG A 118 14.15 -9.79 21.67
CA ARG A 118 15.01 -8.70 21.20
C ARG A 118 14.91 -7.48 22.11
N LEU A 119 13.68 -7.03 22.43
CA LEU A 119 13.43 -5.88 23.29
C LEU A 119 14.10 -6.02 24.67
N ALA A 120 14.04 -7.21 25.26
CA ALA A 120 14.68 -7.48 26.55
C ALA A 120 16.22 -7.30 26.51
N ARG A 121 16.85 -7.57 25.35
CA ARG A 121 18.30 -7.44 25.13
C ARG A 121 18.71 -6.04 24.64
N ASP A 122 17.78 -5.29 24.07
CA ASP A 122 17.98 -3.93 23.57
C ASP A 122 18.05 -2.92 24.73
N THR A 123 19.26 -2.74 25.28
CA THR A 123 19.50 -1.89 26.44
C THR A 123 19.22 -0.42 26.09
N GLY A 124 18.31 0.22 26.83
CA GLY A 124 17.86 1.59 26.53
C GLY A 124 17.01 1.72 25.26
N LEU A 125 16.57 0.58 24.69
CA LEU A 125 15.78 0.50 23.46
C LEU A 125 16.38 1.27 22.28
N VAL A 126 17.72 1.33 22.21
CA VAL A 126 18.46 2.11 21.21
C VAL A 126 18.27 1.51 19.82
N GLU A 127 18.32 0.19 19.69
CA GLU A 127 18.06 -0.48 18.41
C GLU A 127 16.63 -0.17 17.96
N SER A 128 15.65 -0.30 18.85
CA SER A 128 14.24 -0.05 18.55
C SER A 128 13.97 1.39 18.09
N ARG A 129 14.61 2.39 18.72
CA ARG A 129 14.54 3.80 18.30
C ARG A 129 15.18 4.00 16.93
N MET A 130 16.32 3.35 16.67
CA MET A 130 16.99 3.41 15.37
C MET A 130 16.14 2.79 14.25
N ILE A 131 15.48 1.66 14.49
CA ILE A 131 14.56 1.04 13.52
C ILE A 131 13.44 2.02 13.15
N LEU A 132 12.83 2.67 14.16
CA LEU A 132 11.77 3.63 13.94
C LEU A 132 12.24 4.87 13.19
N GLU A 133 13.40 5.42 13.55
CA GLU A 133 13.97 6.57 12.84
C GLU A 133 14.25 6.24 11.36
N GLN A 134 14.75 5.03 11.08
CA GLN A 134 14.95 4.59 9.71
C GLN A 134 13.61 4.41 8.97
N ALA A 135 12.60 3.83 9.62
CA ALA A 135 11.26 3.67 9.05
C ALA A 135 10.61 5.03 8.71
N GLU A 136 10.71 6.01 9.60
CA GLU A 136 10.20 7.37 9.38
C GLU A 136 10.86 8.06 8.18
N ARG A 137 12.15 7.77 7.90
CA ARG A 137 12.85 8.29 6.72
C ARG A 137 12.41 7.62 5.41
N LEU A 138 11.91 6.38 5.47
CA LEU A 138 11.40 5.67 4.28
C LEU A 138 10.05 6.25 3.83
N VAL A 139 9.18 6.68 4.75
CA VAL A 139 7.83 7.14 4.42
C VAL A 139 7.81 8.28 3.39
N PRO A 140 8.54 9.40 3.56
CA PRO A 140 8.58 10.48 2.57
C PRO A 140 9.11 10.04 1.20
N LYS A 141 10.13 9.16 1.17
CA LYS A 141 10.70 8.61 -0.08
C LYS A 141 9.62 7.92 -0.91
N TYR A 142 8.90 6.98 -0.31
CA TYR A 142 7.88 6.21 -1.01
C TYR A 142 6.60 7.01 -1.25
N GLN A 143 6.25 7.94 -0.37
CA GLN A 143 5.20 8.92 -0.63
C GLN A 143 5.49 9.72 -1.90
N GLN A 144 6.69 10.27 -2.03
CA GLN A 144 7.09 11.04 -3.21
C GLN A 144 7.08 10.19 -4.48
N GLN A 145 7.66 8.99 -4.45
CA GLN A 145 7.61 8.06 -5.58
C GLN A 145 6.16 7.73 -5.98
N SER A 146 5.29 7.54 -4.99
CA SER A 146 3.91 7.19 -5.27
C SER A 146 3.12 8.35 -5.90
N LEU A 147 3.40 9.59 -5.50
CA LEU A 147 2.83 10.80 -6.12
C LEU A 147 3.42 11.06 -7.50
N GLN A 148 4.69 10.71 -7.72
CA GLN A 148 5.36 10.90 -9.02
C GLN A 148 4.67 10.12 -10.13
N VAL A 149 4.27 8.87 -9.88
CA VAL A 149 3.48 8.07 -10.82
C VAL A 149 2.18 8.78 -11.24
N LEU A 150 1.51 9.50 -10.31
CA LEU A 150 0.31 10.29 -10.66
C LEU A 150 0.64 11.51 -11.51
N LYS A 151 1.79 12.15 -11.25
CA LYS A 151 2.27 13.31 -12.02
C LYS A 151 2.70 12.94 -13.43
N ASP A 152 3.18 11.71 -13.64
CA ASP A 152 3.67 11.23 -14.94
C ASP A 152 2.57 10.69 -15.84
N MET A 153 1.37 10.44 -15.29
CA MET A 153 0.23 9.91 -16.06
C MET A 153 -0.15 10.74 -17.29
N PRO A 154 -0.18 12.09 -17.27
CA PRO A 154 -0.48 12.89 -18.46
C PRO A 154 0.52 12.64 -19.59
N ALA A 155 1.82 12.52 -19.29
CA ALA A 155 2.84 12.22 -20.28
C ALA A 155 2.67 10.81 -20.84
N MET A 156 2.38 9.85 -19.96
CA MET A 156 2.11 8.46 -20.34
C MET A 156 0.90 8.35 -21.29
N ILE A 157 -0.22 9.04 -20.99
CA ILE A 157 -1.40 9.09 -21.87
C ILE A 157 -1.07 9.71 -23.23
N ARG A 158 -0.29 10.81 -23.25
CA ARG A 158 0.11 11.47 -24.51
C ARG A 158 0.97 10.56 -25.40
N SER A 159 1.76 9.67 -24.81
CA SER A 159 2.63 8.73 -25.53
C SER A 159 1.88 7.55 -26.18
N LEU A 160 0.60 7.33 -25.84
CA LEU A 160 -0.16 6.19 -26.37
C LEU A 160 -0.32 6.25 -27.89
N ALA A 161 -0.25 5.10 -28.56
CA ALA A 161 -0.49 4.98 -30.00
C ALA A 161 -1.99 4.89 -30.33
N ILE A 162 -2.78 5.82 -29.78
CA ILE A 162 -4.24 5.92 -29.96
C ILE A 162 -4.62 7.27 -30.58
N ARG A 163 -5.89 7.44 -30.96
CA ARG A 163 -6.34 8.66 -31.63
C ARG A 163 -6.37 9.85 -30.67
N GLU A 164 -6.07 11.04 -31.16
CA GLU A 164 -6.02 12.27 -30.34
C GLU A 164 -7.32 12.54 -29.55
N PRO A 165 -8.53 12.34 -30.11
CA PRO A 165 -9.77 12.51 -29.34
C PRO A 165 -9.88 11.55 -28.16
N GLU A 166 -9.28 10.35 -28.25
CA GLU A 166 -9.26 9.37 -27.16
C GLU A 166 -8.29 9.81 -26.07
N LYS A 167 -7.09 10.28 -26.44
CA LYS A 167 -6.12 10.87 -25.49
C LYS A 167 -6.74 12.03 -24.73
N GLN A 168 -7.42 12.94 -25.41
CA GLN A 168 -8.04 14.11 -24.78
C GLN A 168 -9.14 13.70 -23.77
N LYS A 169 -9.96 12.70 -24.10
CA LYS A 169 -10.94 12.14 -23.16
C LYS A 169 -10.25 11.55 -21.91
N MET A 170 -9.14 10.83 -22.10
CA MET A 170 -8.39 10.26 -20.99
C MET A 170 -7.76 11.34 -20.10
N LEU A 171 -7.19 12.40 -20.70
CA LEU A 171 -6.65 13.54 -19.97
C LEU A 171 -7.72 14.28 -19.17
N THR A 172 -8.90 14.53 -19.76
CA THR A 172 -10.02 15.15 -19.03
C THR A 172 -10.48 14.29 -17.84
N GLY A 173 -10.55 12.96 -18.02
CA GLY A 173 -10.89 12.03 -16.92
C GLY A 173 -9.82 11.99 -15.83
N LEU A 174 -8.54 12.09 -16.21
CA LEU A 174 -7.43 12.23 -15.29
C LEU A 174 -7.54 13.53 -14.49
N ASP A 175 -7.70 14.68 -15.15
CA ASP A 175 -7.83 15.98 -14.48
C ASP A 175 -9.01 16.02 -13.50
N ALA A 176 -10.15 15.44 -13.89
CA ALA A 176 -11.35 15.36 -13.04
C ALA A 176 -11.17 14.49 -11.78
N SER A 177 -10.21 13.56 -11.78
CA SER A 177 -10.00 12.60 -10.69
C SER A 177 -8.70 12.80 -9.91
N LEU A 178 -7.72 13.52 -10.48
CA LEU A 178 -6.35 13.63 -9.97
C LEU A 178 -6.29 14.17 -8.54
N ALA A 179 -7.03 15.24 -8.24
CA ALA A 179 -7.04 15.86 -6.90
C ALA A 179 -7.55 14.88 -5.83
N ARG A 180 -8.68 14.20 -6.10
CA ARG A 180 -9.27 13.21 -5.19
C ARG A 180 -8.34 12.02 -4.97
N ARG A 181 -7.70 11.53 -6.03
CA ARG A 181 -6.78 10.38 -5.96
C ARG A 181 -5.48 10.73 -5.23
N SER A 182 -4.95 11.93 -5.45
CA SER A 182 -3.80 12.45 -4.73
C SER A 182 -4.08 12.62 -3.23
N ALA A 183 -5.26 13.15 -2.88
CA ALA A 183 -5.69 13.26 -1.49
C ALA A 183 -5.85 11.90 -0.80
N SER A 184 -6.46 10.92 -1.49
CA SER A 184 -6.60 9.55 -0.98
C SER A 184 -5.24 8.89 -0.76
N LEU A 185 -4.28 9.08 -1.67
CA LEU A 185 -2.91 8.60 -1.52
C LEU A 185 -2.21 9.27 -0.31
N ALA A 186 -2.36 10.58 -0.17
CA ALA A 186 -1.79 11.33 0.96
C ALA A 186 -2.38 10.85 2.31
N GLN A 187 -3.67 10.50 2.35
CA GLN A 187 -4.31 9.94 3.55
C GLN A 187 -3.67 8.61 3.97
N VAL A 188 -3.40 7.70 3.02
CA VAL A 188 -2.74 6.41 3.31
C VAL A 188 -1.35 6.62 3.94
N TRP A 189 -0.57 7.56 3.42
CA TRP A 189 0.75 7.91 3.98
C TRP A 189 0.69 8.68 5.30
N THR A 190 -0.40 9.41 5.53
CA THR A 190 -0.63 10.06 6.84
C THR A 190 -0.94 9.02 7.91
N LEU A 191 -1.75 8.01 7.59
CA LEU A 191 -2.00 6.87 8.48
C LEU A 191 -0.70 6.13 8.77
N GLU A 192 0.15 5.97 7.77
CA GLU A 192 1.46 5.33 7.93
C GLU A 192 2.35 6.03 8.95
N THR A 193 2.47 7.35 8.81
CA THR A 193 3.25 8.18 9.74
C THR A 193 2.71 8.05 11.16
N ARG A 194 1.38 8.02 11.34
CA ARG A 194 0.75 7.85 12.65
C ARG A 194 0.97 6.46 13.24
N ILE A 195 0.96 5.41 12.42
CA ILE A 195 1.28 4.05 12.87
C ILE A 195 2.71 3.99 13.43
N LEU A 196 3.68 4.57 12.73
CA LEU A 196 5.07 4.65 13.23
C LEU A 196 5.17 5.45 14.54
N GLN A 197 4.41 6.53 14.67
CA GLN A 197 4.34 7.30 15.93
C GLN A 197 3.78 6.47 17.08
N GLU A 198 2.72 5.68 16.86
CA GLU A 198 2.19 4.77 17.89
C GLU A 198 3.21 3.72 18.31
N PHE A 199 3.97 3.14 17.37
CA PHE A 199 5.09 2.27 17.72
C PHE A 199 6.15 3.01 18.55
N GLY A 200 6.46 4.25 18.22
CA GLY A 200 7.36 5.09 19.02
C GLY A 200 6.85 5.34 20.45
N GLN A 201 5.54 5.53 20.63
CA GLN A 201 4.93 5.64 21.96
C GLN A 201 5.03 4.32 22.74
N MET A 202 4.87 3.18 22.07
CA MET A 202 5.06 1.87 22.71
C MET A 202 6.51 1.66 23.16
N ILE A 203 7.50 1.98 22.32
CA ILE A 203 8.91 1.91 22.69
C ILE A 203 9.22 2.86 23.86
N THR A 204 8.68 4.08 23.84
CA THR A 204 8.86 5.04 24.95
C THR A 204 8.24 4.52 26.25
N LEU A 205 7.03 3.97 26.20
CA LEU A 205 6.36 3.36 27.35
C LEU A 205 7.19 2.22 27.96
N LEU A 206 7.77 1.36 27.13
CA LEU A 206 8.63 0.27 27.57
C LEU A 206 9.94 0.81 28.18
N ASP A 207 10.53 1.84 27.60
CA ASP A 207 11.78 2.42 28.13
C ASP A 207 11.56 3.05 29.52
N ASP A 208 10.50 3.85 29.65
CA ASP A 208 10.14 4.55 30.89
C ASP A 208 9.81 3.58 32.05
N ASN A 209 9.38 2.36 31.73
CA ASN A 209 8.91 1.36 32.70
C ASN A 209 9.75 0.08 32.69
N ARG A 210 11.05 0.17 32.38
CA ARG A 210 11.92 -1.00 32.16
C ARG A 210 12.02 -2.00 33.32
N GLN A 211 11.70 -1.59 34.54
CA GLN A 211 11.67 -2.47 35.72
C GLN A 211 10.33 -3.19 35.92
N HIS A 212 9.31 -2.86 35.12
CA HIS A 212 7.93 -3.33 35.28
C HIS A 212 7.42 -4.13 34.09
N TRP A 213 8.33 -4.53 33.20
CA TRP A 213 8.06 -5.52 32.18
C TRP A 213 9.26 -6.43 31.96
N TYR A 214 9.00 -7.62 31.44
CA TYR A 214 10.01 -8.59 31.04
C TYR A 214 9.50 -9.44 29.88
N ALA A 215 10.43 -10.07 29.17
CA ALA A 215 10.10 -11.02 28.12
C ALA A 215 9.99 -12.43 28.70
N ASP A 216 8.90 -13.11 28.39
CA ASP A 216 8.73 -14.54 28.62
C ASP A 216 8.33 -15.20 27.29
N HIS A 217 9.24 -16.02 26.74
CA HIS A 217 9.13 -16.52 25.37
C HIS A 217 8.88 -15.36 24.37
N ASP A 218 7.85 -15.47 23.52
CA ASP A 218 7.48 -14.47 22.51
C ASP A 218 6.52 -13.37 23.05
N GLU A 219 6.36 -13.25 24.37
CA GLU A 219 5.39 -12.34 24.99
C GLU A 219 6.07 -11.30 25.91
N LEU A 220 5.52 -10.08 25.89
CA LEU A 220 5.84 -9.04 26.85
C LEU A 220 4.91 -9.17 28.06
N LEU A 221 5.49 -9.40 29.22
CA LEU A 221 4.76 -9.46 30.48
C LEU A 221 4.95 -8.16 31.23
N PHE A 222 3.85 -7.62 31.76
CA PHE A 222 3.83 -6.39 32.54
C PHE A 222 3.44 -6.70 33.99
N ASP A 223 4.13 -6.07 34.93
CA ASP A 223 3.84 -6.16 36.37
C ASP A 223 2.73 -5.19 36.80
N ARG A 224 2.50 -4.14 36.01
CA ARG A 224 1.48 -3.12 36.24
C ARG A 224 0.39 -3.18 35.17
N ASP A 225 -0.85 -3.20 35.63
CA ASP A 225 -2.01 -3.23 34.73
C ASP A 225 -2.16 -1.95 33.92
N ASP A 226 -1.81 -0.81 34.50
CA ASP A 226 -1.86 0.49 33.81
C ASP A 226 -0.91 0.52 32.60
N ASP A 227 0.30 -0.02 32.73
CA ASP A 227 1.28 -0.08 31.64
C ASP A 227 0.81 -1.05 30.54
N LEU A 228 0.27 -2.21 30.94
CA LEU A 228 -0.35 -3.15 30.00
C LEU A 228 -1.52 -2.53 29.25
N ASN A 229 -2.37 -1.77 29.94
CA ASN A 229 -3.53 -1.10 29.35
C ASN A 229 -3.11 -0.02 28.35
N ARG A 230 -2.11 0.81 28.69
CA ARG A 230 -1.53 1.79 27.77
C ARG A 230 -0.91 1.13 26.54
N PHE A 231 -0.14 0.05 26.74
CA PHE A 231 0.44 -0.71 25.63
C PHE A 231 -0.64 -1.28 24.70
N ARG A 232 -1.73 -1.83 25.26
CA ARG A 232 -2.88 -2.34 24.50
C ARG A 232 -3.64 -1.23 23.76
N GLN A 233 -3.73 -0.02 24.32
CA GLN A 233 -4.35 1.13 23.65
C GLN A 233 -3.59 1.51 22.38
N HIS A 234 -2.26 1.58 22.42
CA HIS A 234 -1.44 1.82 21.24
C HIS A 234 -1.60 0.71 20.18
N MET A 235 -1.57 -0.56 20.59
CA MET A 235 -1.86 -1.69 19.70
C MET A 235 -3.24 -1.60 19.04
N ALA A 236 -4.26 -1.19 19.79
CA ALA A 236 -5.61 -1.01 19.26
C ALA A 236 -5.69 0.18 18.28
N ALA A 237 -4.98 1.28 18.56
CA ALA A 237 -4.89 2.44 17.67
C ALA A 237 -4.23 2.06 16.33
N ILE A 238 -3.12 1.33 16.37
CA ILE A 238 -2.46 0.77 15.18
C ILE A 238 -3.44 -0.12 14.41
N GLY A 239 -4.11 -1.07 15.08
CA GLY A 239 -5.08 -1.96 14.44
C GLY A 239 -6.22 -1.21 13.73
N LYS A 240 -6.72 -0.13 14.33
CA LYS A 240 -7.73 0.74 13.72
C LYS A 240 -7.21 1.44 12.46
N MET A 241 -6.01 2.02 12.52
CA MET A 241 -5.42 2.72 11.37
C MET A 241 -5.09 1.76 10.22
N SER A 242 -4.59 0.55 10.52
CA SER A 242 -4.36 -0.49 9.53
C SER A 242 -5.66 -0.95 8.86
N ALA A 243 -6.75 -1.08 9.62
CA ALA A 243 -8.06 -1.40 9.06
C ALA A 243 -8.60 -0.28 8.15
N GLU A 244 -8.33 0.99 8.49
CA GLU A 244 -8.67 2.13 7.64
C GLU A 244 -7.87 2.13 6.33
N GLN A 245 -6.55 1.86 6.38
CA GLN A 245 -5.73 1.68 5.17
C GLN A 245 -6.26 0.55 4.28
N GLU A 246 -6.63 -0.59 4.87
CA GLU A 246 -7.21 -1.73 4.15
C GLU A 246 -8.54 -1.35 3.47
N GLN A 247 -9.41 -0.63 4.18
CA GLN A 247 -10.69 -0.18 3.64
C GLN A 247 -10.51 0.81 2.47
N LEU A 248 -9.58 1.76 2.60
CA LEU A 248 -9.23 2.68 1.51
C LEU A 248 -8.71 1.91 0.29
N GLY A 249 -7.85 0.91 0.48
CA GLY A 249 -7.36 0.04 -0.58
C GLY A 249 -8.49 -0.71 -1.29
N LYS A 250 -9.41 -1.33 -0.53
CA LYS A 250 -10.60 -2.02 -1.07
C LYS A 250 -11.51 -1.08 -1.87
N GLN A 251 -11.76 0.13 -1.38
CA GLN A 251 -12.57 1.12 -2.09
C GLN A 251 -11.93 1.54 -3.42
N GLN A 252 -10.61 1.71 -3.44
CA GLN A 252 -9.88 2.03 -4.67
C GLN A 252 -10.00 0.90 -5.70
N LEU A 253 -9.79 -0.36 -5.29
CA LEU A 253 -9.94 -1.53 -6.15
C LEU A 253 -11.37 -1.74 -6.64
N ALA A 254 -12.37 -1.59 -5.76
CA ALA A 254 -13.77 -1.67 -6.16
C ALA A 254 -14.11 -0.64 -7.23
N SER A 255 -13.59 0.60 -7.13
CA SER A 255 -13.81 1.63 -8.15
C SER A 255 -13.21 1.31 -9.52
N ILE A 256 -12.13 0.52 -9.55
CA ILE A 256 -11.53 -0.01 -10.78
C ILE A 256 -12.44 -1.09 -11.37
N LEU A 257 -12.81 -2.08 -10.56
CA LEU A 257 -13.60 -3.21 -11.01
C LEU A 257 -15.00 -2.79 -11.50
N SER A 258 -15.63 -1.81 -10.85
CA SER A 258 -16.94 -1.28 -11.26
C SER A 258 -16.90 -0.48 -12.57
N ALA A 259 -15.72 -0.05 -13.00
CA ALA A 259 -15.53 0.70 -14.24
C ALA A 259 -15.17 -0.22 -15.43
N LEU A 260 -15.03 -1.52 -15.21
CA LEU A 260 -14.86 -2.50 -16.28
C LEU A 260 -16.22 -3.02 -16.77
N PRO A 261 -16.37 -3.33 -18.06
CA PRO A 261 -17.59 -3.93 -18.62
C PRO A 261 -17.84 -5.38 -18.15
#